data_AF-A0A2G5J4Q2-F1
#
_entry.id   AF-A0A2G5J4Q2-F1
#
_cell.length_a   1.000
_cell.length_b   1.000
_cell.length_c   1.000
_cell.angle_alpha   90.00
_cell.angle_beta   90.00
_cell.angle_gamma   90.00
#
_symmetry.space_group_name_H-M   'P 1'
#
loop_
_entity.id
_entity.type
_entity.pdbx_description
1 polymer ?
#
loop_
_entity_poly.entity_id
_entity_poly.type
_entity_poly.pdbx_seq_one_letter_code
_entity_poly.pdbx_strand_id
1 'polypeptide(L)'
;MTAALPTSVLRERRAIRTLSLPGLIRLITEIDDNGPISRQRGSLQGALGDLTTGQLRHAIDTARDLGLIHARGHALARYQLTTSGKDLAEVYDTAARWARTNQLPSRTSDFVARVQHAFQMQDGGPGQSGAATEPSAPRAALSEWLTAYPRVLHQDIARSSCAAEESGHAA
;
A
#
# COMPACT_ATOMS: atom_id res chain seq x y z
N MET A 1 -34.32 2.17 5.59
CA MET A 1 -33.46 1.18 6.27
C MET A 1 -32.19 1.05 5.45
N THR A 2 -31.10 1.69 5.87
CA THR A 2 -29.78 1.59 5.20
C THR A 2 -29.15 0.25 5.61
N ALA A 3 -29.05 -0.70 4.67
CA ALA A 3 -28.35 -1.95 4.91
C ALA A 3 -26.87 -1.65 5.23
N ALA A 4 -26.38 -2.18 6.35
CA ALA A 4 -24.96 -2.07 6.69
C ALA A 4 -24.11 -2.73 5.59
N LEU A 5 -23.01 -2.08 5.20
CA LEU A 5 -22.08 -2.64 4.23
C LEU A 5 -21.53 -3.98 4.74
N PRO A 6 -21.39 -5.00 3.87
CA PRO A 6 -20.80 -6.27 4.26
C PRO A 6 -19.36 -6.07 4.77
N THR A 7 -18.97 -6.86 5.77
CA THR A 7 -17.67 -6.74 6.45
C THR A 7 -16.47 -6.94 5.52
N SER A 8 -16.63 -7.70 4.43
CA SER A 8 -15.60 -7.87 3.40
C SER A 8 -15.28 -6.56 2.69
N VAL A 9 -16.31 -5.79 2.31
CA VAL A 9 -16.16 -4.49 1.64
C VAL A 9 -15.48 -3.48 2.57
N LEU A 10 -15.82 -3.48 3.86
CA LEU A 10 -15.15 -2.59 4.84
C LEU A 10 -13.66 -2.92 5.00
N ARG A 11 -13.29 -4.21 4.96
CA ARG A 11 -11.89 -4.65 5.04
C ARG A 11 -11.12 -4.28 3.79
N GLU A 12 -11.72 -4.47 2.63
CA GLU A 12 -11.14 -4.09 1.34
C GLU A 12 -10.86 -2.58 1.29
N ARG A 13 -11.84 -1.75 1.64
CA ARG A 13 -11.66 -0.28 1.75
C ARG A 13 -10.53 0.11 2.68
N ARG A 14 -10.45 -0.53 3.84
CA ARG A 14 -9.37 -0.29 4.81
C ARG A 14 -8.01 -0.68 4.24
N ALA A 15 -7.92 -1.84 3.59
CA ALA A 15 -6.70 -2.28 2.92
C ALA A 15 -6.29 -1.30 1.81
N ILE A 16 -7.21 -0.90 0.93
CA ILE A 16 -6.96 0.08 -0.14
C ILE A 16 -6.46 1.40 0.44
N ARG A 17 -7.09 1.89 1.52
CA ARG A 17 -6.64 3.10 2.21
C ARG A 17 -5.22 2.98 2.76
N THR A 18 -4.87 1.84 3.35
CA THR A 18 -3.52 1.56 3.85
C THR A 18 -2.51 1.45 2.71
N LEU A 19 -2.85 0.74 1.62
CA LEU A 19 -2.02 0.63 0.41
C LEU A 19 -1.85 1.99 -0.30
N SER A 20 -2.80 2.93 -0.11
CA SER A 20 -2.72 4.28 -0.65
C SER A 20 -1.86 5.25 0.18
N LEU A 21 -1.23 4.82 1.28
CA LEU A 21 -0.41 5.71 2.11
C LEU A 21 0.83 6.19 1.32
N PRO A 22 1.11 7.51 1.26
CA PRO A 22 2.20 8.06 0.46
C PRO A 22 3.56 7.41 0.78
N GLY A 23 3.87 7.28 2.07
CA GLY A 23 5.12 6.69 2.52
C GLY A 23 5.24 5.21 2.17
N LEU A 24 4.12 4.47 2.12
CA LEU A 24 4.13 3.07 1.72
C LEU A 24 4.37 2.92 0.22
N ILE A 25 3.67 3.70 -0.61
CA ILE A 25 3.89 3.74 -2.07
C ILE A 25 5.36 4.04 -2.35
N ARG A 26 5.87 5.14 -1.78
CA ARG A 26 7.26 5.58 -1.96
C ARG A 26 8.27 4.53 -1.50
N LEU A 27 8.05 3.89 -0.35
CA LEU A 27 8.96 2.86 0.17
C LEU A 27 9.02 1.62 -0.74
N ILE A 28 7.86 1.12 -1.17
CA ILE A 28 7.78 -0.10 -1.98
C ILE A 28 8.44 0.13 -3.34
N THR A 29 8.11 1.24 -4.02
CA THR A 29 8.72 1.53 -5.33
C THR A 29 10.20 1.86 -5.22
N GLU A 30 10.65 2.53 -4.16
CA GLU A 30 12.08 2.77 -3.95
C GLU A 30 12.89 1.47 -3.86
N ILE A 31 12.37 0.46 -3.16
CA ILE A 31 13.04 -0.85 -3.05
C ILE A 31 12.96 -1.61 -4.38
N ASP A 32 11.86 -1.48 -5.12
CA ASP A 32 11.71 -2.10 -6.43
C ASP A 32 12.72 -1.54 -7.46
N ASP A 33 12.78 -0.22 -7.57
CA ASP A 33 13.62 0.50 -8.53
C ASP A 33 15.13 0.37 -8.22
N ASN A 34 15.51 0.44 -6.95
CA ASN A 34 16.92 0.56 -6.53
C ASN A 34 17.47 -0.69 -5.85
N GLY A 35 16.62 -1.71 -5.70
CA GLY A 35 16.93 -2.95 -5.00
C GLY A 35 16.92 -2.82 -3.47
N PRO A 36 17.36 -3.87 -2.76
CA PRO A 36 17.27 -3.94 -1.30
C PRO A 36 18.00 -2.80 -0.59
N ILE A 37 17.33 -2.20 0.39
CA ILE A 37 17.94 -1.17 1.23
C ILE A 37 18.96 -1.83 2.14
N SER A 38 20.23 -1.45 1.99
CA SER A 38 21.34 -2.04 2.75
C SER A 38 21.58 -1.34 4.09
N ARG A 39 22.28 -2.01 5.02
CA ARG A 39 22.74 -1.38 6.27
C ARG A 39 23.93 -0.43 6.08
N GLN A 40 24.69 -0.61 4.98
CA GLN A 40 25.93 0.13 4.67
C GLN A 40 25.74 1.32 3.72
N ARG A 41 24.82 1.20 2.75
CA ARG A 41 24.33 2.38 2.01
C ARG A 41 23.68 3.26 3.09
N GLY A 42 24.09 4.52 3.21
CA GLY A 42 23.80 5.41 4.35
C GLY A 42 22.32 5.56 4.75
N SER A 43 22.04 6.46 5.70
CA SER A 43 20.71 6.66 6.29
C SER A 43 19.58 6.46 5.29
N LEU A 44 18.57 5.66 5.62
CA LEU A 44 17.34 5.50 4.82
C LEU A 44 16.74 6.84 4.37
N GLN A 45 17.00 7.92 5.13
CA GLN A 45 16.60 9.28 4.76
C GLN A 45 17.30 9.82 3.50
N GLY A 46 18.42 9.28 3.05
CA GLY A 46 19.06 9.70 1.81
C GLY A 46 18.28 9.23 0.57
N ALA A 47 17.71 8.03 0.62
CA ALA A 47 16.89 7.45 -0.45
C ALA A 47 15.43 7.95 -0.39
N LEU A 48 14.93 8.17 0.83
CA LEU A 48 13.55 8.57 1.13
C LEU A 48 13.54 9.96 1.78
N GLY A 49 14.32 10.89 1.23
CA GLY A 49 14.54 12.23 1.81
C GLY A 49 13.32 13.14 1.78
N ASP A 50 12.32 12.80 0.99
CA ASP A 50 10.99 13.40 0.98
C ASP A 50 10.14 12.97 2.20
N LEU A 51 10.53 11.90 2.91
CA LEU A 51 9.83 11.41 4.09
C LEU A 51 10.53 11.84 5.39
N THR A 52 9.73 12.34 6.35
CA THR A 52 10.20 12.51 7.72
C THR A 52 10.53 11.16 8.36
N THR A 53 11.36 11.15 9.41
CA THR A 53 11.70 9.93 10.17
C THR A 53 10.47 9.18 10.67
N GLY A 54 9.44 9.90 11.12
CA GLY A 54 8.18 9.33 11.59
C GLY A 54 7.39 8.65 10.47
N GLN A 55 7.26 9.32 9.31
CA GLN A 55 6.59 8.75 8.14
C GLN A 55 7.32 7.51 7.61
N LEU A 56 8.64 7.55 7.55
CA LEU A 56 9.46 6.43 7.15
C LEU A 56 9.30 5.23 8.09
N ARG A 57 9.36 5.46 9.41
CA ARG A 57 9.13 4.41 10.41
C ARG A 57 7.74 3.79 10.23
N HIS A 58 6.72 4.63 10.13
CA HIS A 58 5.34 4.18 9.94
C HIS A 58 5.16 3.36 8.64
N ALA A 59 5.78 3.79 7.54
CA ALA A 59 5.75 3.06 6.28
C ALA A 59 6.43 1.68 6.38
N ILE A 60 7.59 1.60 7.05
CA ILE A 60 8.30 0.34 7.28
C ILE A 60 7.47 -0.61 8.14
N ASP A 61 6.91 -0.12 9.24
CA ASP A 61 6.12 -0.94 10.15
C ASP A 61 4.86 -1.44 9.45
N THR A 62 4.17 -0.57 8.70
CA THR A 62 3.03 -0.95 7.86
C THR A 62 3.42 -2.00 6.81
N ALA A 63 4.54 -1.81 6.09
CA ALA A 63 4.98 -2.74 5.07
C ALA A 63 5.35 -4.12 5.65
N ARG A 64 5.93 -4.17 6.86
CA ARG A 64 6.20 -5.42 7.59
C ARG A 64 4.92 -6.09 8.04
N ASP A 65 4.01 -5.31 8.64
CA ASP A 65 2.73 -5.80 9.12
C ASP A 65 1.93 -6.42 7.97
N LEU A 66 1.99 -5.83 6.78
CA LEU A 66 1.37 -6.34 5.55
C LEU A 66 2.15 -7.48 4.87
N GLY A 67 3.33 -7.84 5.38
CA GLY A 67 4.20 -8.86 4.80
C GLY A 67 4.75 -8.49 3.41
N LEU A 68 4.85 -7.21 3.09
CA LEU A 68 5.34 -6.68 1.81
C LEU A 68 6.88 -6.59 1.77
N ILE A 69 7.49 -6.46 2.95
CA ILE A 69 8.93 -6.46 3.11
C ILE A 69 9.35 -7.45 4.20
N HIS A 70 10.57 -7.96 4.09
CA HIS A 70 11.20 -8.72 5.15
C HIS A 70 12.59 -8.17 5.45
N ALA A 71 13.02 -8.31 6.71
CA ALA A 71 14.39 -8.04 7.13
C ALA A 71 15.17 -9.36 7.09
N ARG A 72 16.16 -9.49 6.20
CA ARG A 72 17.01 -10.69 6.17
C ARG A 72 18.08 -10.55 7.26
N GLY A 73 18.04 -11.43 8.27
CA GLY A 73 18.91 -11.36 9.45
C GLY A 73 20.41 -11.52 9.19
N HIS A 74 20.80 -12.04 8.03
CA HIS A 74 22.20 -12.40 7.73
C HIS A 74 22.77 -11.72 6.46
N ALA A 75 21.98 -10.90 5.77
CA ALA A 75 22.42 -10.23 4.55
C ALA A 75 22.71 -8.74 4.81
N LEU A 76 23.57 -8.15 3.98
CA LEU A 76 23.83 -6.70 3.97
C LEU A 76 22.55 -5.86 3.75
N ALA A 77 21.51 -6.47 3.17
CA ALA A 77 20.18 -5.92 3.00
C ALA A 77 19.38 -5.86 4.31
N ARG A 78 19.04 -4.64 4.75
CA ARG A 78 18.14 -4.36 5.87
C ARG A 78 16.68 -4.61 5.52
N TYR A 79 16.25 -4.24 4.30
CA TYR A 79 14.88 -4.41 3.81
C TYR A 79 14.89 -4.89 2.36
N GLN A 80 14.01 -5.86 2.06
CA GLN A 80 13.81 -6.41 0.73
C GLN A 80 12.32 -6.69 0.52
N LEU A 81 11.82 -6.49 -0.71
CA LEU A 81 10.46 -6.86 -1.10
C LEU A 81 10.28 -8.38 -1.04
N THR A 82 9.17 -8.82 -0.44
CA THR A 82 8.63 -10.16 -0.64
C THR A 82 8.02 -10.29 -2.05
N THR A 83 7.52 -11.47 -2.43
CA THR A 83 6.76 -11.63 -3.67
C THR A 83 5.54 -10.70 -3.69
N SER A 84 4.75 -10.66 -2.62
CA SER A 84 3.59 -9.77 -2.53
C SER A 84 3.98 -8.29 -2.62
N GLY A 85 5.14 -7.91 -2.08
CA GLY A 85 5.69 -6.56 -2.22
C GLY A 85 6.07 -6.18 -3.66
N LYS A 86 6.65 -7.12 -4.42
CA LYS A 86 6.99 -6.92 -5.84
C LYS A 86 5.74 -6.81 -6.70
N ASP A 87 4.80 -7.73 -6.53
CA ASP A 87 3.54 -7.70 -7.27
C ASP A 87 2.75 -6.41 -6.95
N LEU A 88 2.85 -5.90 -5.71
CA LEU A 88 2.25 -4.62 -5.36
C LEU A 88 2.94 -3.44 -6.07
N ALA A 89 4.26 -3.49 -6.25
CA ALA A 89 4.98 -2.49 -7.03
C ALA A 89 4.45 -2.47 -8.48
N GLU A 90 4.20 -3.62 -9.09
CA GLU A 90 3.59 -3.71 -10.43
C GLU A 90 2.17 -3.12 -10.48
N VAL A 91 1.37 -3.30 -9.42
CA VAL A 91 0.05 -2.65 -9.30
C VAL A 91 0.20 -1.13 -9.24
N TYR A 92 1.14 -0.60 -8.46
CA TYR A 92 1.41 0.84 -8.41
C TYR A 92 1.86 1.37 -9.76
N ASP A 93 2.71 0.63 -10.46
CA ASP A 93 3.20 0.99 -11.78
C ASP A 93 2.07 1.05 -12.81
N THR A 94 1.18 0.06 -12.77
CA THR A 94 -0.05 0.01 -13.58
C THR A 94 -0.94 1.21 -13.27
N ALA A 95 -1.12 1.54 -11.99
CA ALA A 95 -1.90 2.69 -11.54
C ALA A 95 -1.32 4.03 -12.03
N ALA A 96 -0.02 4.24 -11.85
CA ALA A 96 0.68 5.45 -12.26
C ALA A 96 0.69 5.62 -13.78
N ARG A 97 0.93 4.53 -14.52
CA ARG A 97 0.90 4.51 -16.00
C ARG A 97 -0.49 4.85 -16.52
N TRP A 98 -1.54 4.22 -15.99
CA TRP A 98 -2.92 4.55 -16.34
C TRP A 98 -3.24 6.02 -16.06
N ALA A 99 -2.91 6.53 -14.87
CA ALA A 99 -3.16 7.93 -14.52
C ALA A 99 -2.38 8.89 -15.42
N ARG A 100 -1.14 8.57 -15.79
CA ARG A 100 -0.33 9.34 -16.74
C ARG A 100 -0.96 9.40 -18.12
N THR A 101 -1.39 8.27 -18.67
CA THR A 101 -2.08 8.20 -19.97
C THR A 101 -3.35 9.05 -19.98
N ASN A 102 -4.09 9.06 -18.87
CA ASN A 102 -5.31 9.84 -18.72
C ASN A 102 -5.06 11.29 -18.23
N GLN A 103 -3.80 11.70 -18.03
CA GLN A 103 -3.41 13.03 -17.56
C GLN A 103 -3.98 13.41 -16.18
N LEU A 104 -4.21 12.42 -15.33
CA LEU A 104 -4.77 12.55 -13.99
C LEU A 104 -3.68 12.50 -12.89
N PRO A 105 -3.88 13.16 -11.74
CA PRO A 105 -4.85 14.25 -11.54
C PRO A 105 -4.50 15.50 -12.35
N SER A 106 -3.21 15.69 -12.65
CA SER A 106 -2.73 16.66 -13.64
C SER A 106 -1.55 16.08 -14.43
N ARG A 107 -1.07 16.84 -15.42
CA ARG A 107 0.12 16.48 -16.20
C ARG A 107 1.41 16.54 -15.39
N THR A 108 1.48 17.36 -14.35
CA THR A 108 2.68 17.59 -13.53
C THR A 108 2.71 16.77 -12.25
N SER A 109 1.67 15.99 -11.96
CA SER A 109 1.63 15.13 -10.78
C SER A 109 2.75 14.10 -10.78
N ASP A 110 3.36 13.92 -9.61
CA ASP A 110 4.35 12.88 -9.36
C ASP A 110 3.73 11.48 -9.35
N PHE A 111 4.58 10.47 -9.22
CA PHE A 111 4.18 9.07 -9.20
C PHE A 111 3.20 8.76 -8.06
N VAL A 112 3.49 9.22 -6.84
CA VAL A 112 2.69 8.92 -5.64
C VAL A 112 1.28 9.50 -5.79
N ALA A 113 1.16 10.77 -6.19
CA ALA A 113 -0.11 11.43 -6.42
C ALA A 113 -0.94 10.72 -7.50
N ARG A 114 -0.30 10.18 -8.54
CA ARG A 114 -0.97 9.41 -9.59
C ARG A 114 -1.54 8.09 -9.09
N VAL A 115 -0.75 7.34 -8.32
CA VAL A 115 -1.20 6.08 -7.70
C VAL A 115 -2.37 6.35 -6.76
N GLN A 116 -2.25 7.33 -5.86
CA GLN A 116 -3.30 7.68 -4.92
C GLN A 116 -4.59 8.09 -5.63
N HIS A 117 -4.49 8.89 -6.70
CA HIS A 117 -5.66 9.28 -7.47
C HIS A 117 -6.31 8.08 -8.15
N ALA A 118 -5.51 7.19 -8.75
CA ALA A 118 -6.00 5.98 -9.39
C ALA A 118 -6.71 5.03 -8.41
N PHE A 119 -6.28 4.97 -7.14
CA PHE A 119 -6.92 4.15 -6.11
C PHE A 119 -8.18 4.83 -5.54
N GLN A 120 -8.20 6.15 -5.35
CA GLN A 120 -9.38 6.89 -4.90
C GLN A 120 -10.57 6.77 -5.86
N MET A 121 -10.31 6.70 -7.16
CA MET A 121 -11.35 6.47 -8.18
C MET A 121 -12.07 5.13 -8.02
N GLN A 122 -11.48 4.18 -7.28
CA GLN A 122 -12.02 2.82 -7.10
C GLN A 122 -12.91 2.70 -5.85
N ASP A 123 -12.76 3.60 -4.86
CA ASP A 123 -13.48 3.53 -3.58
C ASP A 123 -14.94 4.05 -3.67
N GLY A 124 -15.37 4.46 -4.87
CA GLY A 124 -16.74 4.88 -5.16
C GLY A 124 -17.02 6.35 -4.89
N GLY A 125 -16.14 7.25 -5.39
CA GLY A 125 -16.46 8.67 -5.45
C GLY A 125 -17.76 8.94 -6.23
N PRO A 126 -18.58 9.93 -5.83
CA PRO A 126 -19.87 10.21 -6.45
C PRO A 126 -19.64 10.76 -7.86
N GLY A 127 -19.73 9.90 -8.89
CA GLY A 127 -19.59 10.36 -10.28
C GLY A 127 -19.57 9.31 -11.37
N GLN A 128 -19.42 8.02 -11.07
CA GLN A 128 -19.39 6.98 -12.13
C GLN A 128 -20.20 5.75 -11.72
N SER A 129 -21.51 5.94 -11.62
CA SER A 129 -22.48 4.85 -11.63
C SER A 129 -23.33 5.04 -12.89
N GLY A 130 -22.95 4.39 -14.00
CA GLY A 130 -23.67 4.59 -15.25
C GLY A 130 -22.97 4.12 -16.52
N ALA A 131 -22.52 2.86 -16.56
CA ALA A 131 -22.40 2.00 -17.74
C ALA A 131 -21.72 0.70 -17.28
N ALA A 132 -22.00 -0.43 -17.94
CA ALA A 132 -21.23 -1.65 -17.77
C ALA A 132 -19.81 -1.40 -18.31
N THR A 133 -19.00 -0.69 -17.54
CA THR A 133 -17.63 -0.31 -17.91
C THR A 133 -16.70 -1.37 -17.35
N GLU A 134 -15.95 -2.01 -18.24
CA GLU A 134 -14.79 -2.84 -17.90
C GLU A 134 -14.01 -2.24 -16.73
N PRO A 135 -13.57 -3.03 -15.74
CA PRO A 135 -12.77 -2.51 -14.64
C PRO A 135 -11.56 -1.80 -15.22
N SER A 136 -11.32 -0.55 -14.79
CA SER A 136 -10.11 0.17 -15.20
C SER A 136 -8.87 -0.67 -14.88
N ALA A 137 -7.83 -0.59 -15.70
CA ALA A 137 -6.61 -1.39 -15.50
C ALA A 137 -6.07 -1.36 -14.04
N PRO A 138 -6.06 -0.21 -13.33
CA PRO A 138 -5.66 -0.18 -11.92
C PRO A 138 -6.60 -0.94 -10.99
N ARG A 139 -7.90 -0.93 -11.27
CA ARG A 139 -8.91 -1.67 -10.49
C ARG A 139 -8.79 -3.17 -10.69
N ALA A 140 -8.58 -3.60 -11.94
CA ALA A 140 -8.36 -5.01 -12.26
C ALA A 140 -7.10 -5.55 -11.56
N ALA A 141 -5.97 -4.84 -11.71
CA ALA A 141 -4.70 -5.22 -11.08
C ALA A 141 -4.79 -5.25 -9.54
N LEU A 142 -5.43 -4.25 -8.92
CA LEU A 142 -5.61 -4.23 -7.47
C LEU A 142 -6.52 -5.37 -6.98
N SER A 143 -7.61 -5.66 -7.69
CA SER A 143 -8.53 -6.75 -7.33
C SER A 143 -7.86 -8.12 -7.45
N GLU A 144 -7.08 -8.33 -8.52
CA GLU A 144 -6.28 -9.54 -8.72
C GLU A 144 -5.25 -9.71 -7.60
N TRP A 145 -4.53 -8.65 -7.25
CA TRP A 145 -3.55 -8.67 -6.17
C TRP A 145 -4.18 -8.96 -4.80
N LEU A 146 -5.32 -8.34 -4.47
CA LEU A 146 -6.05 -8.62 -3.22
C LEU A 146 -6.56 -10.05 -3.16
N THR A 147 -6.92 -10.64 -4.32
CA THR A 147 -7.31 -12.04 -4.43
C THR A 147 -6.13 -12.98 -4.22
N ALA A 148 -4.95 -12.64 -4.77
CA ALA A 148 -3.72 -13.42 -4.61
C ALA A 148 -3.16 -13.35 -3.16
N TYR A 149 -3.35 -12.22 -2.48
CA TYR A 149 -2.77 -11.95 -1.16
C TYR A 149 -3.82 -11.63 -0.08
N PRO A 150 -4.74 -12.56 0.23
CA PRO A 150 -5.86 -12.30 1.14
C PRO A 150 -5.42 -11.97 2.57
N ARG A 151 -4.19 -12.33 2.98
CA ARG A 151 -3.66 -12.04 4.32
C ARG A 151 -3.64 -10.54 4.63
N VAL A 152 -3.43 -9.71 3.61
CA VAL A 152 -3.43 -8.23 3.71
C VAL A 152 -4.80 -7.70 4.19
N LEU A 153 -5.89 -8.39 3.83
CA LEU A 153 -7.25 -8.05 4.28
C LEU A 153 -7.53 -8.44 5.74
N HIS A 154 -6.67 -9.27 6.36
CA HIS A 154 -6.91 -9.88 7.67
C HIS A 154 -5.99 -9.35 8.78
N GLN A 155 -4.87 -8.72 8.43
CA GLN A 155 -3.82 -8.35 9.41
C GLN A 155 -4.21 -7.22 10.37
N ASP A 156 -5.24 -6.44 10.07
CA ASP A 156 -5.79 -5.45 11.01
C ASP A 156 -6.47 -6.06 12.26
N ILE A 157 -6.89 -7.35 12.21
CA ILE A 157 -7.50 -8.02 13.37
C ILE A 157 -6.45 -8.35 14.43
N ALA A 158 -5.27 -8.82 14.00
CA ALA A 158 -4.23 -9.31 14.92
C ALA A 158 -3.70 -8.20 15.83
N ARG A 159 -3.59 -6.96 15.32
CA ARG A 159 -3.12 -5.81 16.11
C ARG A 159 -4.16 -5.33 17.13
N SER A 160 -5.44 -5.41 16.78
CA SER A 160 -6.54 -5.00 17.67
C SER A 160 -6.75 -6.00 18.82
N SER A 161 -6.46 -7.29 18.61
CA SER A 161 -6.50 -8.30 19.66
C SER A 161 -5.32 -8.20 20.63
N CYS A 162 -4.10 -7.93 20.16
CA CYS A 162 -2.95 -7.76 21.06
C CYS A 162 -3.03 -6.48 21.93
N ALA A 163 -3.53 -5.37 21.38
CA ALA A 163 -3.69 -4.14 22.17
C ALA A 163 -4.78 -4.25 23.25
N ALA A 164 -5.77 -5.14 23.07
CA ALA A 164 -6.83 -5.36 24.05
C ALA A 164 -6.38 -6.23 25.23
N GLU A 165 -5.42 -7.14 25.03
CA GLU A 165 -4.93 -8.04 26.09
C GLU A 165 -3.89 -7.39 27.01
N GLU A 166 -3.21 -6.33 26.57
CA GLU A 166 -2.18 -5.64 27.39
C GLU A 166 -2.76 -4.65 28.41
N SER A 167 -4.08 -4.37 28.35
CA SER A 167 -4.77 -3.46 29.29
C SER A 167 -5.33 -4.17 30.54
N GLY A 168 -5.07 -5.47 30.71
CA GLY A 168 -5.70 -6.31 31.74
C GLY A 168 -4.77 -6.85 32.84
N HIS A 169 -3.51 -6.42 32.94
CA HIS A 169 -2.58 -6.95 33.94
C HIS A 169 -1.88 -5.85 34.74
N ALA A 170 -2.64 -5.17 35.59
CA ALA A 170 -2.13 -4.48 36.76
C ALA A 170 -3.16 -4.62 37.89
N ALA A 171 -2.95 -5.60 38.76
CA ALA A 171 -3.57 -5.72 40.07
C ALA A 171 -2.46 -5.86 41.10
#